data_AF-A0A950ZXL2-F1
#
_entry.id   AF-A0A950ZXL2-F1
#
_cell.length_a   1.000
_cell.length_b   1.000
_cell.length_c   1.000
_cell.angle_alpha   90.00
_cell.angle_beta   90.00
_cell.angle_gamma   90.00
#
_symmetry.space_group_name_H-M   'P 1'
#
loop_
_entity.id
_entity.type
_entity.pdbx_description
1 polymer ?
#
loop_
_entity_poly.entity_id
_entity_poly.type
_entity_poly.pdbx_seq_one_letter_code
_entity_poly.pdbx_strand_id
1 'polypeptide(L)'
;MPRTWLSIRVDLVAGHGEMLWPRPGRLFAAATTHTFEQLATAIDDAFARWDRSHLHQFTRGDGSELGIPSDENEISARAIDYRRVKLAQLQLGEQFAYVFDFGDQWEHLCTVGPRRVDPIETLGIRSDRPLPYFGWGDIPDQYRRLWDADDGESPRPRRPKQSDLPPLLWSWRQDVLWDAATPRRRR
;
A
#
# COMPACT_ATOMS: atom_id res chain seq x y z
N MET A 1 25.60 -2.16 -10.93
CA MET A 1 25.66 -0.68 -11.02
C MET A 1 25.74 -0.14 -9.57
N PRO A 2 25.85 1.17 -9.26
CA PRO A 2 26.02 1.60 -7.87
C PRO A 2 24.71 1.50 -7.06
N ARG A 3 24.78 0.81 -5.91
CA ARG A 3 23.67 0.67 -4.94
C ARG A 3 23.39 1.98 -4.23
N THR A 4 22.51 2.78 -4.80
CA THR A 4 22.23 4.16 -4.36
C THR A 4 20.85 4.32 -3.76
N TRP A 5 19.90 3.43 -4.07
CA TRP A 5 18.51 3.54 -3.66
C TRP A 5 18.27 2.94 -2.28
N LEU A 6 17.32 3.49 -1.55
CA LEU A 6 16.80 2.92 -0.31
C LEU A 6 15.90 1.74 -0.64
N SER A 7 15.97 0.68 0.16
CA SER A 7 14.91 -0.32 0.24
C SER A 7 14.08 -0.02 1.48
N ILE A 8 12.79 0.22 1.34
CA ILE A 8 11.90 0.59 2.46
C ILE A 8 10.83 -0.50 2.60
N ARG A 9 10.79 -1.16 3.74
CA ARG A 9 9.71 -2.07 4.11
C ARG A 9 8.55 -1.24 4.66
N VAL A 10 7.34 -1.52 4.20
CA VAL A 10 6.12 -0.90 4.72
C VAL A 10 5.18 -2.02 5.09
N ASP A 11 4.81 -2.08 6.37
CA ASP A 11 3.82 -3.02 6.90
C ASP A 11 2.54 -2.25 7.23
N LEU A 12 1.39 -2.73 6.75
CA LEU A 12 0.08 -2.22 7.15
C LEU A 12 -0.27 -2.82 8.52
N VAL A 13 -0.39 -1.94 9.52
CA VAL A 13 -0.51 -2.30 10.94
C VAL A 13 -1.97 -2.31 11.37
N ALA A 14 -2.74 -1.30 10.97
CA ALA A 14 -4.12 -1.10 11.39
C ALA A 14 -4.94 -0.35 10.33
N GLY A 15 -6.26 -0.36 10.51
CA GLY A 15 -7.21 0.46 9.77
C GLY A 15 -8.65 0.04 10.05
N HIS A 16 -9.59 0.97 9.91
CA HIS A 16 -11.00 0.78 10.26
C HIS A 16 -11.23 0.30 11.70
N GLY A 17 -10.37 0.74 12.63
CA GLY A 17 -10.44 0.34 14.05
C GLY A 17 -9.97 -1.10 14.32
N GLU A 18 -9.35 -1.76 13.35
CA GLU A 18 -8.84 -3.13 13.49
C GLU A 18 -7.31 -3.16 13.43
N MET A 19 -6.71 -4.01 14.27
CA MET A 19 -5.29 -4.37 14.18
C MET A 19 -5.12 -5.57 13.25
N LEU A 20 -4.22 -5.45 12.28
CA LEU A 20 -4.06 -6.47 11.24
C LEU A 20 -2.96 -7.47 11.60
N TRP A 21 -3.30 -8.77 11.51
CA TRP A 21 -2.34 -9.85 11.70
C TRP A 21 -2.68 -11.09 10.85
N PRO A 22 -1.71 -11.69 10.14
CA PRO A 22 -0.37 -11.16 9.87
C PRO A 22 -0.44 -9.86 9.06
N ARG A 23 0.53 -8.95 9.29
CA ARG A 23 0.54 -7.63 8.64
C ARG A 23 0.83 -7.76 7.14
N PRO A 24 -0.06 -7.30 6.24
CA PRO A 24 0.25 -7.15 4.83
C PRO A 24 1.42 -6.19 4.67
N GLY A 25 2.34 -6.47 3.76
CA GLY A 25 3.54 -5.64 3.65
C GLY A 25 4.17 -5.63 2.27
N ARG A 26 4.90 -4.57 1.99
CA ARG A 26 5.52 -4.27 0.68
C ARG A 26 6.97 -3.84 0.90
N LEU A 27 7.84 -4.20 -0.04
CA LEU A 27 9.19 -3.66 -0.13
C LEU A 27 9.25 -2.69 -1.30
N PHE A 28 9.66 -1.45 -1.03
CA PHE A 28 9.82 -0.41 -2.02
C PHE A 28 11.28 -0.14 -2.30
N ALA A 29 11.61 0.12 -3.56
CA ALA A 29 12.87 0.72 -3.93
C ALA A 29 12.65 2.21 -4.21
N ALA A 30 13.41 3.08 -3.57
CA ALA A 30 13.26 4.52 -3.67
C ALA A 30 14.61 5.25 -3.76
N ALA A 31 14.75 6.16 -4.73
CA ALA A 31 15.90 7.06 -4.79
C ALA A 31 15.89 8.04 -3.61
N THR A 32 17.08 8.45 -3.16
CA THR A 32 17.22 9.52 -2.15
C THR A 32 16.73 10.89 -2.65
N THR A 33 16.65 11.07 -3.97
CA THR A 33 16.13 12.28 -4.61
C THR A 33 14.60 12.32 -4.73
N HIS A 34 13.92 11.21 -4.44
CA HIS A 34 12.46 11.21 -4.37
C HIS A 34 11.98 12.00 -3.15
N THR A 35 10.74 12.47 -3.18
CA THR A 35 10.08 13.18 -2.07
C THR A 35 9.31 12.21 -1.18
N PHE A 36 8.92 12.67 0.01
CA PHE A 36 7.98 11.93 0.86
C PHE A 36 6.58 11.83 0.21
N GLU A 37 6.11 12.85 -0.51
CA GLU A 37 4.88 12.77 -1.32
C GLU A 37 4.94 11.63 -2.36
N GLN A 38 6.06 11.48 -3.06
CA GLN A 38 6.22 10.37 -4.01
C GLN A 38 6.21 9.01 -3.31
N LEU A 39 6.72 8.94 -2.08
CA LEU A 39 6.64 7.73 -1.27
C LEU A 39 5.20 7.46 -0.80
N ALA A 40 4.47 8.47 -0.31
CA ALA A 40 3.06 8.36 0.07
C ALA A 40 2.23 7.86 -1.12
N THR A 41 2.42 8.47 -2.29
CA THR A 41 1.71 8.08 -3.52
C THR A 41 1.92 6.60 -3.82
N ALA A 42 3.15 6.11 -3.73
CA ALA A 42 3.50 4.72 -3.98
C ALA A 42 2.98 3.76 -2.91
N ILE A 43 2.96 4.17 -1.64
CA ILE A 43 2.38 3.38 -0.54
C ILE A 43 0.88 3.19 -0.81
N ASP A 44 0.16 4.28 -1.01
CA ASP A 44 -1.28 4.25 -1.25
C ASP A 44 -1.65 3.38 -2.45
N ASP A 45 -0.93 3.46 -3.57
CA ASP A 45 -1.16 2.61 -4.73
C ASP A 45 -0.95 1.13 -4.39
N ALA A 46 0.14 0.83 -3.67
CA ALA A 46 0.50 -0.54 -3.31
C ALA A 46 -0.43 -1.14 -2.24
N PHE A 47 -1.17 -0.31 -1.51
CA PHE A 47 -2.14 -0.70 -0.48
C PHE A 47 -3.59 -0.35 -0.86
N ALA A 48 -3.89 -0.12 -2.15
CA ALA A 48 -5.24 0.12 -2.65
C ALA A 48 -5.99 1.26 -1.92
N ARG A 49 -5.30 2.38 -1.72
CA ARG A 49 -5.85 3.64 -1.20
C ARG A 49 -6.02 4.60 -2.37
N TRP A 50 -7.08 4.42 -3.15
CA TRP A 50 -7.25 5.09 -4.44
C TRP A 50 -8.04 6.40 -4.38
N ASP A 51 -8.95 6.58 -3.41
CA ASP A 51 -9.54 7.90 -3.18
C ASP A 51 -8.55 8.74 -2.38
N ARG A 52 -7.76 9.56 -3.08
CA ARG A 52 -6.67 10.37 -2.52
C ARG A 52 -7.13 11.65 -1.83
N SER A 53 -8.43 11.90 -1.74
CA SER A 53 -8.99 13.12 -1.15
C SER A 53 -8.80 13.21 0.37
N HIS A 54 -8.45 12.09 1.02
CA HIS A 54 -8.26 12.01 2.46
C HIS A 54 -6.92 12.58 2.93
N LEU A 55 -6.95 13.15 4.14
CA LEU A 55 -5.75 13.63 4.82
C LEU A 55 -4.84 12.45 5.17
N HIS A 56 -3.54 12.68 5.07
CA HIS A 56 -2.51 11.69 5.33
C HIS A 56 -1.19 12.36 5.71
N GLN A 57 -0.38 11.68 6.52
CA GLN A 57 0.88 12.22 7.03
C GLN A 57 1.89 11.13 7.35
N PHE A 58 3.17 11.51 7.37
CA PHE A 58 4.23 10.73 8.01
C PHE A 58 4.55 11.30 9.38
N THR A 59 4.94 10.42 10.31
CA THR A 59 5.50 10.79 11.62
C THR A 59 6.87 10.14 11.78
N ARG A 60 7.91 10.94 11.98
CA ARG A 60 9.29 10.45 12.18
C ARG A 60 9.56 10.09 13.64
N GLY A 61 10.64 9.36 13.88
CA GLY A 61 11.04 8.95 15.24
C GLY A 61 11.40 10.11 16.19
N ASP A 62 11.67 11.29 15.66
CA ASP A 62 11.87 12.53 16.44
C ASP A 62 10.56 13.30 16.72
N GLY A 63 9.41 12.74 16.31
CA GLY A 63 8.09 13.35 16.44
C GLY A 63 7.74 14.37 15.35
N SER A 64 8.62 14.62 14.38
CA SER A 64 8.28 15.51 13.27
C SER A 64 7.20 14.91 12.37
N GLU A 65 6.21 15.75 12.04
CA GLU A 65 5.08 15.40 11.18
C GLU A 65 5.26 16.02 9.80
N LEU A 66 5.15 15.18 8.76
CA LEU A 66 5.30 15.57 7.36
C LEU A 66 3.98 15.30 6.64
N GLY A 67 3.34 16.35 6.12
CA GLY A 67 2.05 16.27 5.43
C GLY A 67 1.88 17.44 4.46
N ILE A 68 0.65 17.64 3.97
CA ILE A 68 0.30 18.86 3.23
C ILE A 68 -0.17 19.91 4.25
N PRO A 69 0.51 21.07 4.36
CA PRO A 69 0.04 22.13 5.23
C PRO A 69 -1.31 22.66 4.75
N SER A 70 -2.22 22.89 5.68
CA SER A 70 -3.52 23.52 5.43
C SER A 70 -3.82 24.53 6.54
N ASP A 71 -4.25 25.72 6.15
CA ASP A 71 -4.65 26.79 7.06
C ASP A 71 -6.03 26.53 7.70
N GLU A 72 -6.77 25.54 7.19
CA GLU A 72 -8.11 25.18 7.68
C GLU A 72 -8.06 24.28 8.92
N ASN A 73 -6.90 23.68 9.23
CA ASN A 73 -6.74 22.78 10.36
C ASN A 73 -5.39 23.04 11.06
N GLU A 74 -5.47 23.39 12.35
CA GLU A 74 -4.30 23.76 13.18
C GLU A 74 -3.22 22.67 13.27
N ILE A 75 -3.62 21.39 13.16
CA ILE A 75 -2.69 20.25 13.14
C ILE A 75 -1.90 20.28 11.84
N SER A 76 -2.58 20.34 10.70
CA SER A 76 -1.93 20.39 9.38
C SER A 76 -1.14 21.68 9.17
N ALA A 77 -1.54 22.81 9.77
CA ALA A 77 -0.83 24.08 9.63
C ALA A 77 0.63 24.03 10.11
N ARG A 78 0.95 23.09 11.02
CA ARG A 78 2.29 22.90 11.58
C ARG A 78 3.09 21.81 10.89
N ALA A 79 2.48 21.04 9.99
CA ALA A 79 3.15 19.95 9.30
C ALA A 79 4.23 20.48 8.34
N ILE A 80 5.33 19.74 8.22
CA ILE A 80 6.38 20.03 7.24
C ILE A 80 5.88 19.57 5.86
N ASP A 81 5.94 20.46 4.86
CA ASP A 81 5.48 20.16 3.50
C ASP A 81 6.30 19.03 2.84
N TYR A 82 5.76 17.81 2.92
CA TYR A 82 6.36 16.56 2.46
C TYR A 82 6.62 16.48 0.93
N ARG A 83 6.05 17.41 0.13
CA ARG A 83 6.27 17.53 -1.32
C ARG A 83 7.67 18.07 -1.60
N ARG A 84 8.23 18.79 -0.63
CA ARG A 84 9.55 19.44 -0.72
C ARG A 84 10.62 18.66 0.01
N VAL A 85 10.23 17.75 0.91
CA VAL A 85 11.16 16.95 1.70
C VAL A 85 11.63 15.73 0.91
N LYS A 86 12.96 15.58 0.79
CA LYS A 86 13.58 14.45 0.07
C LYS A 86 13.85 13.26 0.99
N LEU A 87 13.77 12.05 0.44
CA LEU A 87 14.11 10.81 1.14
C LEU A 87 15.60 10.70 1.51
N ALA A 88 16.47 11.57 1.00
CA ALA A 88 17.87 11.67 1.39
C ALA A 88 18.10 11.88 2.89
N GLN A 89 17.08 12.37 3.61
CA GLN A 89 17.11 12.58 5.06
C GLN A 89 17.02 11.27 5.85
N LEU A 90 16.48 10.21 5.24
CA LEU A 90 16.30 8.91 5.87
C LEU A 90 17.62 8.17 6.05
N GLN A 91 17.81 7.61 7.24
CA GLN A 91 18.96 6.78 7.60
C GLN A 91 18.63 5.29 7.43
N LEU A 92 19.65 4.46 7.20
CA LEU A 92 19.47 3.01 7.17
C LEU A 92 19.02 2.52 8.56
N GLY A 93 18.02 1.64 8.60
CA GLY A 93 17.43 1.16 9.86
C GLY A 93 16.45 2.15 10.50
N GLU A 94 16.29 3.37 9.98
CA GLU A 94 15.31 4.33 10.49
C GLU A 94 13.88 3.78 10.35
N GLN A 95 13.08 4.00 11.38
CA GLN A 95 11.67 3.69 11.40
C GLN A 95 10.85 4.97 11.50
N PHE A 96 9.72 5.00 10.79
CA PHE A 96 8.77 6.10 10.78
C PHE A 96 7.37 5.55 10.45
N ALA A 97 6.33 6.28 10.80
CA ALA A 97 4.95 5.89 10.52
C ALA A 97 4.40 6.67 9.31
N TYR A 98 3.43 6.07 8.63
CA TYR A 98 2.60 6.74 7.64
C TYR A 98 1.13 6.40 7.90
N VAL A 99 0.30 7.43 8.02
CA VAL A 99 -1.15 7.27 8.21
C VAL A 99 -1.84 7.82 6.98
N PHE A 100 -2.66 6.99 6.35
CA PHE A 100 -3.58 7.38 5.29
C PHE A 100 -5.00 7.41 5.83
N ASP A 101 -5.73 8.48 5.52
CA ASP A 101 -7.10 8.73 5.98
C ASP A 101 -7.20 8.85 7.50
N PHE A 102 -7.36 10.08 8.00
CA PHE A 102 -7.49 10.31 9.44
C PHE A 102 -8.84 9.86 10.03
N GLY A 103 -9.85 9.60 9.20
CA GLY A 103 -11.08 8.97 9.63
C GLY A 103 -10.89 7.47 9.83
N ASP A 104 -10.35 6.80 8.82
CA ASP A 104 -10.22 5.34 8.79
C ASP A 104 -8.93 4.82 9.43
N GLN A 105 -7.94 5.67 9.66
CA GLN A 105 -6.66 5.38 10.34
C GLN A 105 -5.91 4.20 9.72
N TRP A 106 -5.67 4.23 8.41
CA TRP A 106 -4.80 3.23 7.76
C TRP A 106 -3.34 3.48 8.14
N GLU A 107 -2.89 2.82 9.21
CA GLU A 107 -1.58 2.99 9.81
C GLU A 107 -0.54 2.04 9.20
N HIS A 108 0.59 2.60 8.79
CA HIS A 108 1.70 1.86 8.21
C HIS A 108 2.97 2.09 9.01
N LEU A 109 3.69 1.01 9.31
CA LEU A 109 5.06 1.07 9.82
C LEU A 109 6.04 1.01 8.65
N CYS A 110 6.84 2.05 8.48
CA CYS A 110 7.91 2.11 7.50
C CYS A 110 9.25 1.84 8.17
N THR A 111 10.06 0.96 7.58
CA THR A 111 11.42 0.64 8.03
C THR A 111 12.39 0.72 6.86
N VAL A 112 13.38 1.59 6.96
CA VAL A 112 14.47 1.66 5.98
C VAL A 112 15.37 0.45 6.17
N GLY A 113 15.55 -0.33 5.12
CA GLY A 113 16.38 -1.53 5.12
C GLY A 113 17.85 -1.23 5.46
N PRO A 114 18.61 -2.24 5.92
CA PRO A 114 19.99 -2.07 6.38
C PRO A 114 20.99 -1.84 5.24
N ARG A 115 20.56 -1.96 3.98
CA ARG A 115 21.40 -1.84 2.79
C ARG A 115 20.67 -1.11 1.68
N ARG A 116 21.44 -0.41 0.85
CA ARG A 116 20.96 0.18 -0.40
C ARG A 116 20.82 -0.88 -1.48
N VAL A 117 19.94 -0.61 -2.43
CA VAL A 117 19.67 -1.47 -3.59
C VAL A 117 20.07 -0.78 -4.89
N ASP A 118 20.27 -1.59 -5.92
CA ASP A 118 20.47 -1.12 -7.29
C ASP A 118 19.12 -1.18 -8.01
N PRO A 119 18.62 -0.07 -8.57
CA PRO A 119 17.28 -0.06 -9.18
C PRO A 119 17.18 -0.97 -10.41
N ILE A 120 18.24 -1.15 -11.20
CA ILE A 120 18.19 -2.03 -12.37
C ILE A 120 18.19 -3.50 -11.93
N GLU A 121 19.00 -3.87 -10.94
CA GLU A 121 18.99 -5.25 -10.42
C GLU A 121 17.68 -5.59 -9.69
N THR A 122 17.09 -4.63 -8.97
CA THR A 122 15.90 -4.86 -8.14
C THR A 122 14.57 -4.68 -8.88
N LEU A 123 14.45 -3.63 -9.71
CA LEU A 123 13.21 -3.30 -10.42
C LEU A 123 13.26 -3.69 -11.91
N GLY A 124 14.44 -3.94 -12.48
CA GLY A 124 14.63 -4.05 -13.94
C GLY A 124 14.60 -2.72 -14.68
N ILE A 125 14.21 -1.62 -14.01
CA ILE A 125 14.09 -0.27 -14.58
C ILE A 125 14.59 0.79 -13.60
N ARG A 126 14.93 1.97 -14.11
CA ARG A 126 15.19 3.15 -13.27
C ARG A 126 13.96 4.06 -13.29
N SER A 127 13.08 3.87 -12.30
CA SER A 127 11.85 4.64 -12.14
C SER A 127 12.11 6.10 -11.69
N ASP A 128 11.17 7.00 -12.01
CA ASP A 128 11.13 8.39 -11.52
C ASP A 128 10.34 8.55 -10.20
N ARG A 129 9.73 7.45 -9.74
CA ARG A 129 8.96 7.33 -8.49
C ARG A 129 9.37 6.08 -7.71
N PRO A 130 9.19 6.04 -6.38
CA PRO A 130 9.29 4.80 -5.61
C PRO A 130 8.36 3.73 -6.18
N LEU A 131 8.82 2.47 -6.22
CA LEU A 131 8.02 1.34 -6.68
C LEU A 131 8.14 0.14 -5.73
N PRO A 132 7.04 -0.58 -5.46
CA PRO A 132 7.12 -1.86 -4.79
C PRO A 132 7.75 -2.91 -5.72
N TYR A 133 8.62 -3.75 -5.17
CA TYR A 133 9.26 -4.85 -5.90
C TYR A 133 9.01 -6.22 -5.28
N PHE A 134 8.40 -6.25 -4.08
CA PHE A 134 7.99 -7.47 -3.41
C PHE A 134 6.84 -7.18 -2.44
N GLY A 135 6.01 -8.19 -2.14
CA GLY A 135 4.87 -8.01 -1.24
C GLY A 135 4.24 -9.31 -0.75
N TRP A 136 3.48 -9.21 0.34
CA TRP A 136 2.76 -10.31 0.97
C TRP A 136 1.48 -9.82 1.68
N GLY A 137 0.57 -10.76 1.96
CA GLY A 137 -0.70 -10.50 2.66
C GLY A 137 -1.77 -9.86 1.78
N ASP A 138 -3.02 -10.14 2.15
CA ASP A 138 -4.21 -9.58 1.51
C ASP A 138 -4.36 -8.11 1.90
N ILE A 139 -4.71 -7.27 0.93
CA ILE A 139 -4.93 -5.84 1.15
C ILE A 139 -6.44 -5.63 1.32
N PRO A 140 -6.91 -5.13 2.48
CA PRO A 140 -8.30 -4.71 2.62
C PRO A 140 -8.59 -3.54 1.68
N ASP A 141 -9.74 -3.58 1.00
CA ASP A 141 -10.27 -2.42 0.26
C ASP A 141 -10.34 -1.20 1.18
N GLN A 142 -10.11 -0.01 0.62
CA GLN A 142 -10.09 1.25 1.36
C GLN A 142 -11.35 1.47 2.20
N TYR A 143 -12.50 1.04 1.69
CA TYR A 143 -13.81 1.14 2.34
C TYR A 143 -14.38 -0.23 2.73
N ARG A 144 -13.52 -1.25 2.77
CA ARG A 144 -13.87 -2.65 3.06
C ARG A 144 -14.91 -3.26 2.11
N ARG A 145 -15.05 -2.72 0.89
CA ARG A 145 -15.94 -3.29 -0.13
C ARG A 145 -15.39 -4.62 -0.64
N LEU A 146 -16.27 -5.62 -0.76
CA LEU A 146 -15.97 -6.94 -1.30
C LEU A 146 -16.38 -7.09 -2.78
N TRP A 147 -17.27 -6.22 -3.27
CA TRP A 147 -17.67 -6.07 -4.67
C TRP A 147 -18.09 -4.61 -4.96
N ASP A 148 -18.35 -4.29 -6.22
CA ASP A 148 -18.61 -2.91 -6.68
C ASP A 148 -19.77 -2.20 -5.94
N ALA A 149 -20.93 -2.87 -5.90
CA ALA A 149 -22.13 -2.40 -5.20
C ALA A 149 -22.21 -2.87 -3.74
N ASP A 150 -21.07 -3.13 -3.09
CA ASP A 150 -21.07 -3.51 -1.67
C ASP A 150 -21.33 -2.27 -0.81
N ASP A 151 -22.49 -2.25 -0.17
CA ASP A 151 -22.95 -1.22 0.77
C ASP A 151 -22.78 -1.67 2.24
N GLY A 152 -22.23 -2.88 2.47
CA GLY A 152 -22.08 -3.48 3.79
C GLY A 152 -23.34 -4.14 4.35
N GLU A 153 -24.50 -4.00 3.70
CA GLU A 153 -25.79 -4.55 4.15
C GLU A 153 -26.34 -5.60 3.19
N SER A 154 -26.16 -5.38 1.89
CA SER A 154 -26.67 -6.20 0.81
C SER A 154 -25.96 -7.55 0.74
N PRO A 155 -26.67 -8.65 0.44
CA PRO A 155 -26.04 -9.96 0.32
C PRO A 155 -25.10 -9.99 -0.90
N ARG A 156 -23.92 -10.59 -0.70
CA ARG A 156 -22.94 -10.81 -1.77
C ARG A 156 -23.60 -11.48 -2.99
N PRO A 157 -23.37 -10.98 -4.22
CA PRO A 157 -23.92 -11.58 -5.42
C PRO A 157 -23.44 -13.04 -5.58
N ARG A 158 -24.31 -13.88 -6.16
CA ARG A 158 -23.95 -15.27 -6.45
C ARG A 158 -22.82 -15.30 -7.48
N ARG A 159 -21.87 -16.22 -7.27
CA ARG A 159 -20.79 -16.47 -8.23
C ARG A 159 -21.40 -16.89 -9.58
N PRO A 160 -21.19 -16.14 -10.67
CA PRO A 160 -21.63 -16.56 -11.99
C PRO A 160 -20.79 -17.74 -12.50
N LYS A 161 -21.33 -18.49 -13.44
CA LYS A 161 -20.56 -19.47 -14.23
C LYS A 161 -19.68 -18.70 -15.21
N GLN A 162 -18.51 -19.26 -15.56
CA GLN A 162 -17.56 -18.66 -16.50
C GLN A 162 -18.15 -18.30 -17.88
N SER A 163 -19.33 -18.80 -18.22
CA SER A 163 -20.13 -18.41 -19.38
C SER A 163 -20.44 -16.91 -19.47
N ASP A 164 -20.30 -16.15 -18.38
CA ASP A 164 -20.47 -14.68 -18.37
C ASP A 164 -19.23 -13.92 -18.87
N LEU A 165 -18.07 -14.58 -18.95
CA LEU A 165 -16.83 -13.99 -19.46
C LEU A 165 -16.81 -14.01 -20.99
N PRO A 166 -16.26 -12.96 -21.65
CA PRO A 166 -16.11 -12.97 -23.09
C PRO A 166 -15.10 -14.04 -23.53
N PRO A 167 -15.26 -14.67 -24.71
CA PRO A 167 -14.40 -15.78 -25.14
C PRO A 167 -13.01 -15.35 -25.63
N LEU A 168 -12.38 -14.35 -25.00
CA LEU A 168 -11.08 -13.80 -25.41
C LEU A 168 -9.92 -14.74 -25.09
N LEU A 169 -10.01 -15.47 -23.98
CA LEU A 169 -9.04 -16.49 -23.59
C LEU A 169 -9.66 -17.88 -23.66
N TRP A 170 -8.86 -18.88 -24.03
CA TRP A 170 -9.32 -20.27 -24.15
C TRP A 170 -9.92 -20.79 -22.84
N SER A 171 -9.34 -20.40 -21.71
CA SER A 171 -9.76 -20.83 -20.37
C SER A 171 -11.10 -20.23 -19.95
N TRP A 172 -11.51 -19.10 -20.53
CA TRP A 172 -12.80 -18.47 -20.25
C TRP A 172 -13.94 -19.06 -21.07
N ARG A 173 -13.62 -19.82 -22.12
CA ARG A 173 -14.60 -20.54 -22.95
C ARG A 173 -15.06 -21.86 -22.35
N GLN A 174 -14.39 -22.33 -21.31
CA GLN A 174 -14.72 -23.60 -20.69
C GLN A 174 -15.81 -23.39 -19.65
N ASP A 175 -16.90 -24.12 -19.75
CA ASP A 175 -17.80 -24.33 -18.61
C ASP A 175 -17.10 -25.28 -17.63
N VAL A 176 -16.08 -24.79 -16.92
CA VAL A 176 -15.39 -25.63 -15.95
C VAL A 176 -16.34 -25.84 -14.77
N LEU A 177 -16.92 -27.04 -14.67
CA LEU A 177 -17.60 -27.54 -13.49
C LEU A 177 -16.59 -27.65 -12.35
N TRP A 178 -16.33 -26.54 -11.65
CA TRP A 178 -15.45 -26.51 -10.48
C TRP A 178 -16.21 -27.00 -9.23
N ASP A 179 -16.75 -28.22 -9.29
CA ASP A 179 -17.43 -28.91 -8.18
C ASP A 179 -16.81 -30.30 -7.94
N ALA A 180 -15.49 -30.37 -7.71
CA ALA A 180 -14.86 -31.61 -7.23
C ALA A 180 -13.44 -31.42 -6.64
N ALA A 181 -13.25 -30.61 -5.60
CA ALA A 181 -12.01 -30.70 -4.80
C ALA A 181 -12.13 -30.04 -3.41
N THR A 182 -13.16 -30.37 -2.63
CA THR A 182 -13.07 -30.22 -1.17
C THR A 182 -12.72 -31.59 -0.61
N PRO A 183 -11.50 -31.85 -0.12
CA PRO A 183 -11.27 -33.08 0.63
C PRO A 183 -12.13 -32.96 1.89
N ARG A 184 -13.15 -33.81 2.03
CA ARG A 184 -13.81 -34.06 3.30
C ARG A 184 -12.71 -34.42 4.30
N ARG A 185 -12.39 -33.52 5.22
CA ARG A 185 -11.60 -33.85 6.41
C ARG A 185 -12.33 -35.01 7.10
N ARG A 186 -11.75 -36.21 7.01
CA ARG A 186 -12.16 -37.32 7.88
C ARG A 186 -11.70 -36.97 9.30
N ARG A 187 -12.58 -37.30 10.24
CA ARG A 187 -12.52 -37.03 11.68
C ARG A 187 -11.20 -37.45 12.31
#